data_AF-A0A942H0K6-F1
#
_entry.id   AF-A0A942H0K6-F1
#
_cell.length_a   1.000
_cell.length_b   1.000
_cell.length_c   1.000
_cell.angle_alpha   90.00
_cell.angle_beta   90.00
_cell.angle_gamma   90.00
#
_symmetry.space_group_name_H-M   'P 1'
#
loop_
_entity.id
_entity.type
_entity.pdbx_description
1 polymer ?
#
loop_
_entity_poly.entity_id
_entity_poly.type
_entity_poly.pdbx_seq_one_letter_code
_entity_poly.pdbx_strand_id
1 'polypeptide(L)'
;MSLTIWTIGHSTRSIEEFVALLKANGIELLADIRRHSGSRKFPQFNPEPLGASLTAAGIEYRQIEKLGGRRKVRPDSHNTVWRNLSFRGYADYMETVDFAEGIDTLLALAAKQRTAIMCAEAVWWRCHRALVSDLLKAKGIRVLHILSETSVKEHPFTSAAKVVGDTVRYSELCENRAMSEERFKIGDHVRWNSEAGYVTGRIIKVHTADFDYKGHTHRADPDHPQYEIKSDKTDHIAAHKGSALTKLED
;
A
#
# COMPACT_ATOMS: atom_id res chain seq x y z
N MET A 1 -11.57 5.81 -18.24
CA MET A 1 -10.99 4.45 -18.21
C MET A 1 -10.70 4.10 -16.75
N SER A 2 -11.13 2.93 -16.28
CA SER A 2 -10.79 2.45 -14.93
C SER A 2 -9.30 2.11 -14.88
N LEU A 3 -8.58 2.67 -13.90
CA LEU A 3 -7.17 2.37 -13.68
C LEU A 3 -6.95 0.85 -13.53
N THR A 4 -5.88 0.32 -14.11
CA THR A 4 -5.51 -1.10 -13.99
C THR A 4 -4.09 -1.22 -13.44
N ILE A 5 -3.89 -2.14 -12.49
CA ILE A 5 -2.58 -2.48 -11.95
C ILE A 5 -2.32 -3.97 -12.18
N TRP A 6 -1.13 -4.29 -12.66
CA TRP A 6 -0.70 -5.67 -12.84
C TRP A 6 0.07 -6.15 -11.61
N THR A 7 0.17 -7.46 -11.40
CA THR A 7 1.01 -8.01 -10.34
C THR A 7 1.82 -9.18 -10.86
N ILE A 8 3.04 -9.34 -10.38
CA ILE A 8 3.90 -10.48 -10.73
C ILE A 8 4.70 -10.97 -9.53
N GLY A 9 5.03 -12.26 -9.55
CA GLY A 9 5.98 -12.88 -8.65
C GLY A 9 7.25 -13.28 -9.37
N HIS A 10 8.43 -12.93 -8.87
CA HIS A 10 9.67 -13.36 -9.53
C HIS A 10 9.93 -14.86 -9.34
N SER A 11 9.58 -15.42 -8.18
CA SER A 11 9.79 -16.84 -7.86
C SER A 11 11.24 -17.25 -8.10
N THR A 12 11.46 -18.37 -8.79
CA THR A 12 12.77 -18.92 -9.17
C THR A 12 13.09 -18.73 -10.64
N ARG A 13 12.41 -17.80 -11.33
CA ARG A 13 12.59 -17.57 -12.77
C ARG A 13 13.98 -17.02 -13.08
N SER A 14 14.43 -17.23 -14.32
CA SER A 14 15.56 -16.47 -14.85
C SER A 14 15.17 -15.00 -15.02
N ILE A 15 16.16 -14.12 -15.18
CA ILE A 15 15.88 -12.70 -15.43
C ILE A 15 15.27 -12.49 -16.82
N GLU A 16 15.69 -13.29 -17.80
CA GLU A 16 15.19 -13.29 -19.18
C GLU A 16 13.71 -13.68 -19.23
N GLU A 17 13.34 -14.79 -18.58
CA GLU A 17 11.93 -15.22 -18.46
C GLU A 17 11.08 -14.14 -17.77
N PHE A 18 11.60 -13.55 -16.70
CA PHE A 18 10.89 -12.52 -15.96
C PHE A 18 10.65 -11.26 -16.79
N VAL A 19 11.66 -10.78 -17.52
CA VAL A 19 11.53 -9.63 -18.43
C VAL A 19 10.59 -9.95 -19.59
N ALA A 20 10.63 -11.17 -20.15
CA ALA A 20 9.73 -11.60 -21.21
C ALA A 20 8.26 -11.53 -20.77
N LEU A 21 7.94 -11.98 -19.55
CA LEU A 21 6.59 -11.87 -18.98
C LEU A 21 6.10 -10.42 -18.86
N LEU A 22 6.98 -9.51 -18.43
CA LEU A 22 6.65 -8.09 -18.33
C LEU A 22 6.40 -7.47 -19.71
N LYS A 23 7.27 -7.76 -20.69
CA LYS A 23 7.13 -7.27 -22.07
C LYS A 23 5.89 -7.82 -22.77
N ALA A 24 5.60 -9.11 -22.63
CA ALA A 24 4.40 -9.72 -23.20
C ALA A 24 3.11 -9.08 -22.69
N ASN A 25 3.13 -8.54 -21.46
CA ASN A 25 2.01 -7.82 -20.86
C ASN A 25 2.11 -6.29 -21.03
N GLY A 26 3.09 -5.79 -21.79
CA GLY A 26 3.33 -4.37 -22.06
C GLY A 26 3.58 -3.53 -20.81
N ILE A 27 4.20 -4.11 -19.79
CA ILE A 27 4.51 -3.39 -18.54
C ILE A 27 5.63 -2.38 -18.80
N GLU A 28 5.38 -1.13 -18.41
CA GLU A 28 6.29 0.01 -18.57
C GLU A 28 7.05 0.31 -17.26
N LEU A 29 6.42 0.03 -16.11
CA LEU A 29 7.06 0.16 -14.79
C LEU A 29 6.83 -1.06 -13.91
N LEU A 30 7.90 -1.50 -13.26
CA LEU A 30 7.86 -2.46 -12.18
C LEU A 30 8.03 -1.76 -10.82
N ALA A 31 6.98 -1.78 -10.02
CA ALA A 31 6.98 -1.34 -8.63
C ALA A 31 7.35 -2.53 -7.73
N ASP A 32 8.58 -2.56 -7.23
CA ASP A 32 9.03 -3.56 -6.26
C ASP A 32 8.51 -3.22 -4.87
N ILE A 33 7.57 -4.02 -4.38
CA ILE A 33 6.97 -3.87 -3.05
C ILE A 33 7.62 -4.81 -2.02
N ARG A 34 8.85 -5.27 -2.26
CA ARG A 34 9.62 -6.04 -1.27
C ARG A 34 10.37 -5.09 -0.33
N ARG A 35 10.15 -5.23 0.99
CA ARG A 35 10.95 -4.57 2.03
C ARG A 35 12.40 -5.10 2.09
N HIS A 36 12.55 -6.40 1.87
CA HIS A 36 13.84 -7.09 1.93
C HIS A 36 14.06 -7.83 0.61
N SER A 37 14.45 -7.08 -0.41
CA SER A 37 14.63 -7.54 -1.80
C SER A 37 15.95 -8.29 -2.03
N GLY A 38 16.91 -8.20 -1.10
CA GLY A 38 18.19 -8.90 -1.19
C GLY A 38 18.07 -10.42 -1.00
N SER A 39 18.69 -11.19 -1.89
CA SER A 39 18.73 -12.65 -1.89
C SER A 39 20.10 -13.14 -2.37
N ARG A 40 20.73 -14.04 -1.59
CA ARG A 40 21.93 -14.77 -2.05
C ARG A 40 21.59 -15.86 -3.05
N LYS A 41 20.38 -16.43 -2.97
CA LYS A 41 19.92 -17.53 -3.83
C LYS A 41 19.45 -17.03 -5.20
N PHE A 42 18.91 -15.82 -5.26
CA PHE A 42 18.38 -15.21 -6.48
C PHE A 42 18.95 -13.79 -6.67
N PRO A 43 20.29 -13.67 -6.84
CA PRO A 43 20.97 -12.38 -6.89
C PRO A 43 20.50 -11.51 -8.06
N GLN A 44 19.99 -12.09 -9.14
CA GLN A 44 19.42 -11.35 -10.28
C GLN A 44 18.20 -10.51 -9.93
N PHE A 45 17.51 -10.83 -8.82
CA PHE A 45 16.38 -10.05 -8.32
C PHE A 45 16.78 -9.11 -7.16
N ASN A 46 18.07 -8.91 -6.91
CA ASN A 46 18.51 -7.82 -6.03
C ASN A 46 18.28 -6.46 -6.71
N PRO A 47 18.09 -5.37 -5.95
CA PRO A 47 17.68 -4.07 -6.53
C PRO A 47 18.55 -3.58 -7.69
N GLU A 48 19.87 -3.63 -7.53
CA GLU A 48 20.82 -3.16 -8.54
C GLU A 48 20.80 -3.98 -9.84
N PRO A 49 21.04 -5.32 -9.83
CA PRO A 49 21.01 -6.11 -11.06
C PRO A 49 19.61 -6.18 -11.70
N LEU A 50 18.54 -6.18 -10.89
CA LEU A 50 17.18 -6.13 -11.41
C LEU A 50 16.92 -4.80 -12.12
N GLY A 51 17.28 -3.68 -11.49
CA GLY A 51 17.14 -2.35 -12.07
C GLY A 51 17.90 -2.20 -13.38
N ALA A 52 19.13 -2.71 -13.46
CA ALA A 52 19.93 -2.72 -14.68
C ALA A 52 19.27 -3.54 -15.81
N SER A 53 18.77 -4.74 -15.48
CA SER A 53 18.12 -5.64 -16.46
C SER A 53 16.80 -5.04 -16.99
N LEU A 54 16.00 -4.41 -16.11
CA LEU A 54 14.75 -3.74 -16.49
C LEU A 54 15.03 -2.49 -17.34
N THR A 55 16.04 -1.70 -16.98
CA THR A 55 16.44 -0.51 -17.76
C THR A 55 16.88 -0.92 -19.17
N ALA A 56 17.70 -1.95 -19.30
CA ALA A 56 18.10 -2.49 -20.62
C ALA A 56 16.90 -3.03 -21.42
N ALA A 57 15.83 -3.43 -20.73
CA ALA A 57 14.59 -3.88 -21.33
C ALA A 57 13.59 -2.74 -21.65
N GLY A 58 13.91 -1.49 -21.30
CA GLY A 58 13.00 -0.34 -21.47
C GLY A 58 11.89 -0.27 -20.42
N ILE A 59 12.06 -0.91 -19.26
CA ILE A 59 11.09 -0.95 -18.16
C ILE A 59 11.65 -0.17 -16.97
N GLU A 60 10.89 0.81 -16.48
CA GLU A 60 11.28 1.58 -15.31
C GLU A 60 11.20 0.71 -14.04
N TYR A 61 12.16 0.89 -13.13
CA TYR A 61 12.20 0.19 -11.85
C TYR A 61 12.05 1.18 -10.69
N ARG A 62 11.06 0.96 -9.81
CA ARG A 62 10.86 1.74 -8.59
C ARG A 62 10.62 0.84 -7.40
N GLN A 63 11.28 1.13 -6.28
CA GLN A 63 11.00 0.45 -5.01
C GLN A 63 9.96 1.24 -4.22
N ILE A 64 8.97 0.53 -3.67
CA ILE A 64 7.96 1.09 -2.76
C ILE A 64 7.98 0.24 -1.48
N GLU A 65 9.01 0.45 -0.64
CA GLU A 65 9.21 -0.32 0.59
C GLU A 65 8.04 -0.19 1.59
N LYS A 66 7.30 0.92 1.50
CA LYS A 66 6.04 1.18 2.23
C LYS A 66 4.92 0.19 1.92
N LEU A 67 5.01 -0.57 0.82
CA LEU A 67 4.09 -1.68 0.53
C LEU A 67 4.70 -3.06 0.89
N GLY A 68 5.87 -3.03 1.52
CA GLY A 68 6.65 -4.16 1.99
C GLY A 68 5.96 -5.12 2.94
N GLY A 69 5.99 -6.42 2.63
CA GLY A 69 5.58 -7.49 3.54
C GLY A 69 6.50 -7.68 4.77
N ARG A 70 6.30 -8.80 5.49
CA ARG A 70 7.00 -9.17 6.75
C ARG A 70 6.77 -8.14 7.86
N ARG A 71 5.49 -7.92 8.17
CA ARG A 71 5.04 -7.02 9.23
C ARG A 71 4.66 -7.84 10.47
N LYS A 72 4.87 -7.27 11.66
CA LYS A 72 4.56 -7.93 12.94
C LYS A 72 3.11 -7.69 13.29
N VAL A 73 2.46 -8.69 13.87
CA VAL A 73 1.12 -8.57 14.44
C VAL A 73 1.18 -7.61 15.62
N ARG A 74 0.22 -6.69 15.70
CA ARG A 74 0.09 -5.82 16.88
C ARG A 74 -0.56 -6.60 18.03
N PRO A 75 -0.19 -6.32 19.30
CA PRO A 75 -0.82 -6.96 20.46
C PRO A 75 -2.36 -6.81 20.50
N ASP A 76 -2.87 -5.68 20.01
CA ASP A 76 -4.29 -5.32 19.94
C ASP A 76 -4.92 -5.56 18.56
N SER A 77 -4.33 -6.43 17.73
CA SER A 77 -4.81 -6.69 16.37
C SER A 77 -6.28 -7.16 16.34
N HIS A 78 -7.11 -6.38 15.64
CA HIS A 78 -8.51 -6.72 15.38
C HIS A 78 -8.72 -7.47 14.04
N ASN A 79 -7.67 -7.68 13.25
CA ASN A 79 -7.70 -8.40 11.96
C ASN A 79 -7.72 -9.93 12.16
N THR A 80 -8.63 -10.40 13.01
CA THR A 80 -8.61 -11.77 13.56
C THR A 80 -9.05 -12.83 12.56
N VAL A 81 -9.72 -12.45 11.46
CA VAL A 81 -10.11 -13.39 10.38
C VAL A 81 -8.87 -14.05 9.77
N TRP A 82 -7.75 -13.32 9.69
CA TRP A 82 -6.46 -13.90 9.33
C TRP A 82 -5.90 -14.72 10.49
N ARG A 83 -5.96 -16.06 10.40
CA ARG A 83 -5.29 -16.98 11.33
C ARG A 83 -3.77 -16.99 11.16
N ASN A 84 -3.30 -16.77 9.93
CA ASN A 84 -1.88 -16.70 9.64
C ASN A 84 -1.31 -15.36 10.13
N LEU A 85 -0.33 -15.41 11.03
CA LEU A 85 0.24 -14.23 11.68
C LEU A 85 0.91 -13.26 10.68
N SER A 86 1.51 -13.75 9.60
CA SER A 86 2.11 -12.88 8.58
C SER A 86 1.06 -12.05 7.83
N PHE A 87 -0.09 -12.65 7.51
CA PHE A 87 -1.20 -11.92 6.90
C PHE A 87 -1.90 -10.99 7.88
N ARG A 88 -2.11 -11.43 9.13
CA ARG A 88 -2.66 -10.58 10.19
C ARG A 88 -1.79 -9.35 10.44
N GLY A 89 -0.47 -9.54 10.59
CA GLY A 89 0.45 -8.44 10.80
C GLY A 89 0.57 -7.51 9.60
N TYR A 90 0.38 -8.02 8.38
CA TYR A 90 0.29 -7.17 7.20
C TYR A 90 -1.03 -6.39 7.17
N ALA A 91 -2.16 -7.01 7.51
CA ALA A 91 -3.45 -6.32 7.64
C ALA A 91 -3.39 -5.19 8.68
N ASP A 92 -2.77 -5.42 9.83
CA ASP A 92 -2.49 -4.37 10.82
C ASP A 92 -1.67 -3.21 10.24
N TYR A 93 -0.67 -3.55 9.42
CA TYR A 93 0.17 -2.55 8.76
C TYR A 93 -0.58 -1.77 7.68
N MET A 94 -1.58 -2.36 7.01
CA MET A 94 -2.39 -1.67 6.01
C MET A 94 -3.19 -0.48 6.58
N GLU A 95 -3.40 -0.47 7.89
CA GLU A 95 -4.06 0.61 8.62
C GLU A 95 -3.08 1.70 9.08
N THR A 96 -1.81 1.61 8.69
CA THR A 96 -0.83 2.65 8.96
C THR A 96 -0.85 3.71 7.87
N VAL A 97 -0.42 4.92 8.22
CA VAL A 97 -0.24 5.98 7.23
C VAL A 97 0.85 5.62 6.23
N ASP A 98 1.94 5.00 6.67
CA ASP A 98 3.05 4.63 5.78
C ASP A 98 2.54 3.77 4.62
N PHE A 99 1.66 2.81 4.92
CA PHE A 99 1.03 2.01 3.88
C PHE A 99 0.14 2.84 2.94
N ALA A 100 -0.68 3.74 3.48
CA ALA A 100 -1.52 4.64 2.68
C ALA A 100 -0.69 5.52 1.72
N GLU A 101 0.40 6.11 2.20
CA GLU A 101 1.34 6.89 1.36
C GLU A 101 2.00 6.00 0.28
N GLY A 102 2.28 4.74 0.60
CA GLY A 102 2.74 3.75 -0.37
C GLY A 102 1.74 3.48 -1.48
N ILE A 103 0.44 3.40 -1.13
CA ILE A 103 -0.65 3.25 -2.11
C ILE A 103 -0.75 4.51 -2.97
N ASP A 104 -0.76 5.71 -2.38
CA ASP A 104 -0.84 6.97 -3.14
C ASP A 104 0.33 7.10 -4.13
N THR A 105 1.55 6.73 -3.71
CA THR A 105 2.72 6.67 -4.59
C THR A 105 2.50 5.70 -5.76
N LEU A 106 2.01 4.49 -5.49
CA LEU A 106 1.72 3.49 -6.52
C LEU A 106 0.66 3.99 -7.51
N LEU A 107 -0.41 4.63 -7.02
CA LEU A 107 -1.49 5.16 -7.87
C LEU A 107 -1.00 6.31 -8.75
N ALA A 108 -0.15 7.20 -8.22
CA ALA A 108 0.44 8.28 -8.99
C ALA A 108 1.34 7.76 -10.13
N LEU A 109 2.06 6.65 -9.92
CA LEU A 109 2.83 5.98 -10.96
C LEU A 109 1.91 5.30 -11.99
N ALA A 110 0.94 4.52 -11.52
CA ALA A 110 0.01 3.79 -12.39
C ALA A 110 -0.86 4.71 -13.25
N ALA A 111 -1.13 5.94 -12.79
CA ALA A 111 -1.84 6.95 -13.57
C ALA A 111 -1.05 7.46 -14.79
N LYS A 112 0.29 7.32 -14.78
CA LYS A 112 1.17 7.78 -15.85
C LYS A 112 1.56 6.67 -16.82
N GLN A 113 1.71 5.44 -16.32
CA GLN A 113 2.27 4.33 -17.09
C GLN A 113 1.79 2.97 -16.59
N ARG A 114 1.82 1.98 -17.49
CA ARG A 114 1.34 0.62 -17.23
C ARG A 114 2.21 -0.06 -16.18
N THR A 115 1.69 -0.14 -14.97
CA THR A 115 2.47 -0.49 -13.77
C THR A 115 2.15 -1.90 -13.27
N ALA A 116 3.19 -2.70 -12.98
CA ALA A 116 3.08 -3.96 -12.26
C ALA A 116 3.72 -3.90 -10.87
N ILE A 117 3.04 -4.39 -9.84
CA ILE A 117 3.64 -4.60 -8.51
C ILE A 117 4.32 -5.98 -8.43
N MET A 118 5.52 -6.05 -7.82
CA MET A 118 6.30 -7.29 -7.71
C MET A 118 6.56 -7.71 -6.25
N CYS A 119 6.51 -9.03 -6.01
CA CYS A 119 7.05 -9.67 -4.80
C CYS A 119 7.78 -10.98 -5.17
N ALA A 120 8.38 -11.67 -4.20
CA ALA A 120 9.13 -12.91 -4.39
C ALA A 120 8.27 -14.15 -4.66
N GLU A 121 7.12 -14.26 -4.01
CA GLU A 121 6.26 -15.45 -4.13
C GLU A 121 5.67 -15.56 -5.55
N ALA A 122 5.60 -16.77 -6.11
CA ALA A 122 5.04 -17.00 -7.44
C ALA A 122 3.54 -16.66 -7.47
N VAL A 123 2.81 -17.20 -6.50
CA VAL A 123 1.34 -17.13 -6.45
C VAL A 123 0.88 -15.98 -5.55
N TRP A 124 0.03 -15.10 -6.08
CA TRP A 124 -0.39 -13.90 -5.37
C TRP A 124 -1.13 -14.19 -4.06
N TRP A 125 -1.89 -15.30 -3.97
CA TRP A 125 -2.68 -15.68 -2.80
C TRP A 125 -1.87 -16.19 -1.59
N ARG A 126 -0.55 -16.33 -1.72
CA ARG A 126 0.34 -16.74 -0.62
C ARG A 126 1.24 -15.62 -0.11
N CYS A 127 1.06 -14.40 -0.61
CA CYS A 127 1.87 -13.26 -0.20
C CYS A 127 1.06 -11.99 -0.04
N HIS A 128 1.71 -10.95 0.48
CA HIS A 128 1.09 -9.66 0.76
C HIS A 128 0.51 -8.96 -0.49
N ARG A 129 0.89 -9.37 -1.72
CA ARG A 129 0.24 -8.89 -2.95
C ARG A 129 -1.27 -9.11 -2.92
N ALA A 130 -1.77 -10.20 -2.33
CA ALA A 130 -3.20 -10.44 -2.22
C ALA A 130 -3.92 -9.31 -1.46
N LEU A 131 -3.35 -8.88 -0.32
CA LEU A 131 -3.96 -7.86 0.53
C LEU A 131 -3.85 -6.45 -0.07
N VAL A 132 -2.73 -6.15 -0.74
CA VAL A 132 -2.63 -4.92 -1.56
C VAL A 132 -3.68 -4.94 -2.68
N SER A 133 -3.86 -6.08 -3.34
CA SER A 133 -4.81 -6.24 -4.43
C SER A 133 -6.27 -6.14 -3.96
N ASP A 134 -6.58 -6.65 -2.76
CA ASP A 134 -7.88 -6.48 -2.12
C ASP A 134 -8.22 -4.99 -1.95
N LEU A 135 -7.30 -4.19 -1.38
CA LEU A 135 -7.52 -2.76 -1.21
C LEU A 135 -7.67 -2.03 -2.56
N LEU A 136 -6.76 -2.28 -3.51
CA LEU A 136 -6.83 -1.65 -4.83
C LEU A 136 -8.17 -1.96 -5.51
N LYS A 137 -8.63 -3.21 -5.43
CA LYS A 137 -9.92 -3.62 -5.99
C LYS A 137 -11.10 -2.95 -5.28
N ALA A 138 -11.06 -2.80 -3.95
CA ALA A 138 -12.07 -2.05 -3.20
C ALA A 138 -12.13 -0.57 -3.62
N LYS A 139 -10.99 0.01 -4.03
CA LYS A 139 -10.91 1.37 -4.63
C LYS A 139 -11.39 1.45 -6.08
N GLY A 140 -11.98 0.39 -6.62
CA GLY A 140 -12.46 0.35 -8.01
C GLY A 140 -11.36 0.19 -9.06
N ILE A 141 -10.14 -0.17 -8.65
CA ILE A 141 -9.00 -0.38 -9.56
C ILE A 141 -9.02 -1.84 -9.99
N ARG A 142 -8.90 -2.07 -11.29
CA ARG A 142 -8.79 -3.43 -11.82
C ARG A 142 -7.40 -3.99 -11.52
N VAL A 143 -7.32 -5.18 -10.92
CA VAL A 143 -6.03 -5.82 -10.61
C VAL A 143 -5.88 -7.12 -11.39
N LEU A 144 -4.79 -7.23 -12.17
CA LEU A 144 -4.52 -8.39 -13.02
C LEU A 144 -3.20 -9.08 -12.62
N HIS A 145 -3.26 -10.36 -12.28
CA HIS A 145 -2.08 -11.16 -11.96
C HIS A 145 -1.50 -11.78 -13.22
N ILE A 146 -0.23 -11.50 -13.52
CA ILE A 146 0.52 -12.12 -14.62
C ILE A 146 0.90 -13.55 -14.20
N LEU A 147 0.38 -14.54 -14.94
CA LEU A 147 0.63 -15.96 -14.69
C LEU A 147 1.60 -16.54 -15.74
N SER A 148 1.46 -16.11 -16.98
CA SER A 148 2.35 -16.42 -18.11
C SER A 148 2.34 -15.27 -19.13
N GLU A 149 3.04 -15.43 -20.26
CA GLU A 149 3.05 -14.45 -21.34
C GLU A 149 1.67 -14.21 -21.95
N THR A 150 0.80 -15.23 -21.95
CA THR A 150 -0.52 -15.20 -22.58
C THR A 150 -1.68 -15.28 -21.58
N SER A 151 -1.39 -15.45 -20.29
CA SER A 151 -2.42 -15.63 -19.26
C SER A 151 -2.26 -14.63 -18.12
N VAL A 152 -3.31 -13.84 -17.95
CA VAL A 152 -3.55 -13.01 -16.76
C VAL A 152 -4.84 -13.43 -16.09
N LYS A 153 -4.89 -13.31 -14.76
CA LYS A 153 -6.09 -13.57 -13.97
C LYS A 153 -6.46 -12.35 -13.16
N GLU A 154 -7.71 -11.92 -13.24
CA GLU A 154 -8.21 -10.84 -12.39
C GLU A 154 -8.25 -11.27 -10.92
N HIS A 155 -7.84 -10.36 -10.03
CA HIS A 155 -7.82 -10.58 -8.58
C HIS A 155 -9.23 -10.86 -8.05
N PRO A 156 -9.52 -12.05 -7.50
CA PRO A 156 -10.69 -12.20 -6.65
C PRO A 156 -10.38 -11.59 -5.27
N PHE A 157 -11.38 -11.03 -4.59
CA PHE A 157 -11.18 -10.69 -3.18
C PHE A 157 -10.75 -11.94 -2.41
N THR A 158 -9.80 -11.78 -1.48
CA THR A 158 -9.49 -12.86 -0.55
C THR A 158 -10.73 -13.20 0.27
N SER A 159 -10.87 -14.46 0.70
CA SER A 159 -12.03 -14.88 1.48
C SER A 159 -12.17 -14.15 2.82
N ALA A 160 -11.08 -13.55 3.31
CA ALA A 160 -11.08 -12.77 4.54
C ALA A 160 -11.51 -11.30 4.34
N ALA A 161 -11.46 -10.79 3.11
CA ALA A 161 -11.73 -9.39 2.83
C ALA A 161 -13.22 -9.09 2.92
N LYS A 162 -13.59 -8.14 3.77
CA LYS A 162 -14.91 -7.49 3.76
C LYS A 162 -14.76 -6.08 3.20
N VAL A 163 -15.42 -5.80 2.08
CA VAL A 163 -15.40 -4.47 1.46
C VAL A 163 -16.30 -3.53 2.26
N VAL A 164 -15.78 -2.36 2.63
CA VAL A 164 -16.51 -1.30 3.32
C VAL A 164 -16.17 0.02 2.61
N GLY A 165 -17.10 0.56 1.82
CA GLY A 165 -16.81 1.72 0.97
C GLY A 165 -15.68 1.43 -0.03
N ASP A 166 -14.64 2.25 -0.01
CA ASP A 166 -13.44 2.13 -0.86
C ASP A 166 -12.25 1.42 -0.17
N THR A 167 -12.53 0.68 0.90
CA THR A 167 -11.52 -0.02 1.70
C THR A 167 -11.93 -1.46 2.02
N VAL A 168 -11.02 -2.20 2.66
CA VAL A 168 -11.22 -3.57 3.13
C VAL A 168 -10.94 -3.68 4.62
N ARG A 169 -11.75 -4.49 5.31
CA ARG A 169 -11.54 -4.88 6.72
C ARG A 169 -11.41 -6.39 6.82
N TYR A 170 -10.56 -6.84 7.76
CA TYR A 170 -10.35 -8.27 8.03
C TYR A 170 -10.76 -8.64 9.47
N SER A 171 -11.75 -7.94 10.02
CA SER A 171 -12.34 -8.20 11.33
C SER A 171 -13.67 -8.97 11.22
N GLU A 172 -13.97 -9.78 12.24
CA GLU A 172 -15.27 -10.47 12.33
C GLU A 172 -16.41 -9.49 12.63
N LEU A 173 -16.11 -8.44 13.41
CA LEU A 173 -17.07 -7.41 13.80
C LEU A 173 -17.37 -6.47 12.62
N CYS A 174 -18.62 -6.46 12.17
CA CYS A 174 -19.22 -5.26 11.56
C CYS A 174 -19.52 -4.29 12.71
N GLU A 175 -18.50 -3.64 13.25
CA GLU A 175 -18.78 -2.53 14.14
C GLU A 175 -19.34 -1.39 13.29
N ASN A 176 -20.65 -1.18 13.41
CA ASN A 176 -21.32 0.10 13.22
C ASN A 176 -20.79 1.13 14.24
N ARG A 177 -19.47 1.33 14.29
CA ARG A 177 -19.00 2.67 14.58
C ARG A 177 -19.23 3.40 13.29
N ALA A 178 -20.29 4.21 13.23
CA ALA A 178 -20.29 5.35 12.35
C ALA A 178 -18.86 5.88 12.38
N MET A 179 -18.16 5.80 11.24
CA MET A 179 -16.93 6.54 11.08
C MET A 179 -17.37 7.96 11.34
N SER A 180 -17.11 8.46 12.55
CA SER A 180 -17.35 9.85 12.80
C SER A 180 -16.43 10.53 11.80
N GLU A 181 -17.03 11.18 10.82
CA GLU A 181 -16.41 12.27 10.09
C GLU A 181 -16.20 13.42 11.08
N GLU A 182 -15.50 13.13 12.18
CA GLU A 182 -15.10 14.10 13.16
C GLU A 182 -14.10 14.99 12.43
N ARG A 183 -14.63 16.13 11.99
CA ARG A 183 -13.80 17.21 11.48
C ARG A 183 -12.97 17.70 12.65
N PHE A 184 -11.67 17.49 12.55
CA PHE A 184 -10.76 17.97 13.55
C PHE A 184 -10.49 19.46 13.35
N LYS A 185 -10.15 20.15 14.43
CA LYS A 185 -9.76 21.57 14.39
C LYS A 185 -8.30 21.74 14.80
N ILE A 186 -7.71 22.85 14.40
CA ILE A 186 -6.39 23.26 14.88
C ILE A 186 -6.41 23.26 16.42
N GLY A 187 -5.40 22.63 17.02
CA GLY A 187 -5.25 22.44 18.46
C GLY A 187 -5.76 21.10 19.01
N ASP A 188 -6.61 20.38 18.26
CA ASP A 188 -7.08 19.06 18.70
C ASP A 188 -5.88 18.10 18.89
N HIS A 189 -5.87 17.42 20.03
CA HIS A 189 -4.92 16.35 20.31
C HIS A 189 -5.43 15.05 19.67
N VAL A 190 -4.59 14.45 18.86
CA VAL A 190 -4.93 13.24 18.11
C VAL A 190 -3.84 12.20 18.24
N ARG A 191 -4.24 10.94 18.12
CA ARG A 191 -3.31 9.83 17.86
C ARG A 191 -3.51 9.30 16.45
N TRP A 192 -2.45 8.77 15.87
CA TRP A 192 -2.49 8.04 14.61
C TRP A 192 -1.56 6.83 14.64
N ASN A 193 -1.76 5.92 13.69
CA ASN A 193 -0.99 4.69 13.56
C ASN A 193 0.16 4.86 12.56
N SER A 194 1.38 4.54 12.97
CA SER A 194 2.61 4.59 12.16
C SER A 194 3.34 3.25 12.21
N GLU A 195 4.37 3.04 11.37
CA GLU A 195 5.23 1.85 11.48
C GLU A 195 5.88 1.68 12.87
N ALA A 196 6.16 2.78 13.58
CA ALA A 196 6.73 2.75 14.92
C ALA A 196 5.69 2.49 16.03
N GLY A 197 4.42 2.28 15.67
CA GLY A 197 3.29 2.17 16.59
C GLY A 197 2.46 3.45 16.65
N TYR A 198 1.67 3.60 17.72
CA TYR A 198 0.85 4.79 17.92
C TYR A 198 1.71 6.01 18.25
N VAL A 199 1.46 7.09 17.52
CA VAL A 199 2.07 8.41 17.74
C VAL A 199 0.95 9.38 18.10
N THR A 200 1.27 10.37 18.94
CA THR A 200 0.38 11.42 19.38
C THR A 200 0.91 12.78 18.94
N GLY A 201 0.02 13.75 18.77
CA GLY A 201 0.37 15.09 18.34
C GLY A 201 -0.84 16.01 18.21
N ARG A 202 -0.57 17.29 17.96
CA ARG A 202 -1.62 18.32 17.83
C ARG A 202 -1.76 18.79 16.40
N ILE A 203 -3.01 18.98 15.96
CA ILE A 203 -3.28 19.52 14.63
C ILE A 203 -2.84 20.97 14.57
N ILE A 204 -1.98 21.27 13.62
CA ILE A 204 -1.45 22.62 13.38
C ILE A 204 -2.03 23.26 12.11
N LYS A 205 -2.56 22.46 11.18
CA LYS A 205 -3.16 22.95 9.94
C LYS A 205 -4.25 22.00 9.43
N VAL A 206 -5.26 22.56 8.77
CA VAL A 206 -6.32 21.83 8.07
C VAL A 206 -6.29 22.25 6.60
N HIS A 207 -6.29 21.27 5.70
CA HIS A 207 -6.29 21.43 4.25
C HIS A 207 -7.59 20.90 3.66
N THR A 208 -8.30 21.76 2.93
CA THR A 208 -9.56 21.46 2.23
C THR A 208 -9.43 21.60 0.71
N ALA A 209 -8.20 21.69 0.23
CA ALA A 209 -7.81 21.67 -1.17
C ALA A 209 -6.45 20.98 -1.27
N ASP A 210 -6.09 20.49 -2.46
CA ASP A 210 -4.80 19.89 -2.72
C ASP A 210 -3.64 20.76 -2.23
N PHE A 211 -2.63 20.13 -1.65
CA PHE A 211 -1.44 20.80 -1.14
C PHE A 211 -0.20 19.94 -1.34
N ASP A 212 0.95 20.60 -1.47
CA ASP A 212 2.23 19.89 -1.53
C ASP A 212 2.80 19.67 -0.13
N TYR A 213 3.20 18.44 0.14
CA TYR A 213 3.86 18.06 1.38
C TYR A 213 4.99 17.06 1.07
N LYS A 214 6.20 17.38 1.55
CA LYS A 214 7.43 16.61 1.29
C LYS A 214 7.66 16.23 -0.18
N GLY A 215 7.31 17.13 -1.11
CA GLY A 215 7.49 16.92 -2.55
C GLY A 215 6.42 16.05 -3.22
N HIS A 216 5.34 15.71 -2.50
CA HIS A 216 4.20 14.98 -3.03
C HIS A 216 2.93 15.83 -2.90
N THR A 217 2.09 15.80 -3.92
CA THR A 217 0.77 16.45 -3.88
C THR A 217 -0.21 15.56 -3.13
N HIS A 218 -0.68 16.04 -2.00
CA HIS A 218 -1.73 15.41 -1.20
C HIS A 218 -3.09 15.89 -1.69
N ARG A 219 -3.98 14.95 -2.00
CA ARG A 219 -5.35 15.26 -2.47
C ARG A 219 -6.28 15.52 -1.29
N ALA A 220 -6.88 16.70 -1.22
CA ALA A 220 -7.83 17.08 -0.18
C ALA A 220 -8.95 17.93 -0.76
N ASP A 221 -10.13 17.82 -0.18
CA ASP A 221 -11.31 18.58 -0.56
C ASP A 221 -12.15 18.92 0.69
N PRO A 222 -13.20 19.75 0.59
CA PRO A 222 -14.01 20.14 1.75
C PRO A 222 -14.72 18.98 2.46
N ASP A 223 -14.99 17.87 1.76
CA ASP A 223 -15.62 16.66 2.30
C ASP A 223 -14.57 15.70 2.86
N HIS A 224 -13.38 15.68 2.27
CA HIS A 224 -12.23 14.85 2.69
C HIS A 224 -11.00 15.69 3.05
N PRO A 225 -11.04 16.46 4.15
CA PRO A 225 -9.91 17.27 4.58
C PRO A 225 -8.71 16.42 5.01
N GLN A 226 -7.52 17.00 4.85
CA GLN A 226 -6.27 16.49 5.44
C GLN A 226 -5.75 17.46 6.49
N TYR A 227 -4.95 16.94 7.40
CA TYR A 227 -4.50 17.64 8.60
C TYR A 227 -2.99 17.56 8.68
N GLU A 228 -2.31 18.66 9.00
CA GLU A 228 -0.92 18.60 9.46
C GLU A 228 -0.91 18.52 10.98
N ILE A 229 -0.15 17.57 11.53
CA ILE A 229 -0.07 17.25 12.94
C ILE A 229 1.39 17.38 13.38
N LYS A 230 1.65 18.21 14.39
CA LYS A 230 2.96 18.27 15.05
C LYS A 230 3.02 17.16 16.10
N SER A 231 3.99 16.25 15.95
CA SER A 231 4.26 15.18 16.92
C SER A 231 4.59 15.75 18.30
N ASP A 232 4.08 15.11 19.36
CA ASP A 232 4.42 15.52 20.74
C ASP A 232 5.85 15.14 21.12
N LYS A 233 6.41 14.11 20.46
CA LYS A 233 7.70 13.53 20.82
C LYS A 233 8.87 14.05 20.00
N THR A 234 8.60 14.61 18.83
CA THR A 234 9.63 14.97 17.85
C THR A 234 9.24 16.25 17.14
N ASP A 235 10.21 16.90 16.50
CA ASP A 235 9.92 18.07 15.67
C ASP A 235 9.18 17.75 14.35
N HIS A 236 8.82 16.49 14.14
CA HIS A 236 8.19 16.02 12.92
C HIS A 236 6.76 16.57 12.78
N ILE A 237 6.46 17.10 11.60
CA ILE A 237 5.09 17.40 11.17
C ILE A 237 4.66 16.29 10.23
N ALA A 238 3.53 15.65 10.51
CA ALA A 238 2.91 14.61 9.69
C ALA A 238 1.66 15.14 8.99
N ALA A 239 1.32 14.64 7.79
CA ALA A 239 0.11 15.03 7.06
C ALA A 239 -0.82 13.83 6.89
N HIS A 240 -2.04 13.87 7.43
CA HIS A 240 -2.96 12.73 7.48
C HIS A 240 -4.40 13.08 7.13
N LYS A 241 -5.13 12.15 6.52
CA LYS A 241 -6.59 12.20 6.40
C LYS A 241 -7.25 12.00 7.76
N GLY A 242 -8.44 12.57 7.96
CA GLY A 242 -9.18 12.45 9.23
C GLY A 242 -9.46 10.99 9.63
N SER A 243 -9.70 10.10 8.66
CA SER A 243 -9.94 8.68 8.90
C SER A 243 -8.76 7.93 9.52
N ALA A 244 -7.55 8.49 9.50
CA ALA A 244 -6.35 7.92 10.11
C ALA A 244 -6.10 8.41 11.55
N LEU A 245 -6.91 9.36 12.02
CA LEU A 245 -6.75 10.02 13.31
C LEU A 245 -7.81 9.51 14.30
N THR A 246 -7.45 9.46 15.57
CA THR A 246 -8.40 9.31 16.68
C THR A 246 -8.21 10.48 17.61
N LYS A 247 -9.28 11.23 17.90
CA LYS A 247 -9.25 12.31 18.88
C LYS A 247 -8.93 11.74 20.26
N LEU A 248 -8.02 12.39 20.97
CA LEU A 248 -7.75 12.13 22.37
C LEU A 248 -8.51 13.19 23.19
N GLU A 249 -9.18 12.74 24.25
CA GLU A 249 -9.67 13.65 25.28
C GLU A 249 -8.47 14.02 26.15
N ASP A 250 -8.14 15.32 26.21
CA ASP A 250 -7.14 15.87 27.12
C ASP A 250 -7.66 15.88 28.56
#